data_AF-A0A5B9QQR2-F1
#
_entry.id   AF-A0A5B9QQR2-F1
#
_cell.length_a   1.000
_cell.length_b   1.000
_cell.length_c   1.000
_cell.angle_alpha   90.00
_cell.angle_beta   90.00
_cell.angle_gamma   90.00
#
_symmetry.space_group_name_H-M   'P 1'
#
loop_
_entity.id
_entity.type
_entity.pdbx_description
1 polymer ?
#
loop_
_entity_poly.entity_id
_entity_poly.type
_entity_poly.pdbx_seq_one_letter_code
_entity_poly.pdbx_strand_id
1 'polypeptide(L)'
;MSRLHDLVEDTYAEGFRSIYGEILVTARDRKWLEHCVHAVTGHASSTILCDCEAGVSQWIEAGEETPDGRVGAVVQFHVPRFRKDRREHLERVMLARISQNVLTCPTARCFNRLDSEDFFKLGRKVAFFGDRHQFRDTRYDTPGWVIPILGGEFFLSRRFGFRDGVMGGNLWFLGSSEDAALEAAEKAALAAEATPHVITTFPGGVAASGSKAGSSYDFTIASTYAEFCPTLRDELGEKSKVPEGCKSIMELIVNGRDLQALQQATKNAILAAADTEGLMRISAGNYGGRLGKSFIHLHELID
;
A
#
# COMPACT_ATOMS: atom_id res chain seq x y z
N MET A 1 13.96 -26.61 -1.95
CA MET A 1 13.87 -26.18 -0.54
C MET A 1 15.22 -25.70 -0.01
N SER A 2 16.32 -26.48 -0.06
CA SER A 2 17.65 -26.01 0.41
C SER A 2 18.12 -24.73 -0.29
N ARG A 3 18.03 -24.68 -1.62
CA ARG A 3 18.42 -23.49 -2.42
C ARG A 3 17.63 -22.21 -2.08
N LEU A 4 16.39 -22.35 -1.60
CA LEU A 4 15.57 -21.19 -1.22
C LEU A 4 15.98 -20.65 0.15
N HIS A 5 16.32 -21.53 1.10
CA HIS A 5 16.84 -21.15 2.41
C HIS A 5 18.23 -20.52 2.32
N ASP A 6 19.05 -20.92 1.34
CA ASP A 6 20.34 -20.30 1.08
C ASP A 6 20.20 -18.89 0.49
N LEU A 7 19.13 -18.65 -0.29
CA LEU A 7 18.83 -17.36 -0.91
C LEU A 7 18.20 -16.36 0.06
N VAL A 8 17.34 -16.84 0.96
CA VAL A 8 16.57 -16.01 1.91
C VAL A 8 17.31 -15.93 3.23
N GLU A 9 17.57 -14.72 3.72
CA GLU A 9 18.21 -14.51 5.02
C GLU A 9 17.28 -14.92 6.18
N ASP A 10 17.82 -15.58 7.20
CA ASP A 10 17.11 -15.89 8.45
C ASP A 10 16.96 -14.61 9.29
N THR A 11 15.99 -13.81 8.89
CA THR A 11 15.66 -12.51 9.47
C THR A 11 14.15 -12.30 9.47
N TYR A 12 13.71 -11.11 9.85
CA TYR A 12 12.31 -10.73 9.82
C TYR A 12 12.11 -9.30 9.32
N ALA A 13 10.96 -9.06 8.71
CA ALA A 13 10.46 -7.71 8.48
C ALA A 13 9.72 -7.21 9.73
N GLU A 14 9.97 -5.96 10.13
CA GLU A 14 9.32 -5.35 11.29
C GLU A 14 8.20 -4.40 10.86
N GLY A 15 6.96 -4.87 10.97
CA GLY A 15 5.76 -4.11 10.66
C GLY A 15 5.19 -3.31 11.84
N PHE A 16 4.42 -2.28 11.50
CA PHE A 16 3.77 -1.36 12.43
C PHE A 16 2.26 -1.55 12.40
N ARG A 17 1.61 -1.32 13.54
CA ARG A 17 0.14 -1.25 13.57
C ARG A 17 -0.33 0.01 12.83
N SER A 18 -1.35 -0.12 12.00
CA SER A 18 -2.05 0.98 11.35
C SER A 18 -3.52 1.02 11.75
N ILE A 19 -4.20 2.09 11.36
CA ILE A 19 -5.62 2.01 11.01
C ILE A 19 -5.75 2.25 9.52
N TYR A 20 -6.76 1.65 8.89
CA TYR A 20 -7.00 1.82 7.46
C TYR A 20 -8.48 1.92 7.13
N GLY A 21 -8.78 2.65 6.07
CA GLY A 21 -10.09 2.67 5.41
C GLY A 21 -10.01 2.02 4.04
N GLU A 22 -11.13 1.47 3.58
CA GLU A 22 -11.20 0.75 2.31
C GLU A 22 -12.44 1.18 1.52
N ILE A 23 -12.24 1.54 0.25
CA ILE A 23 -13.32 1.95 -0.67
C ILE A 23 -13.31 1.07 -1.91
N LEU A 24 -14.49 0.86 -2.49
CA LEU A 24 -14.63 0.33 -3.83
C LEU A 24 -14.97 1.48 -4.78
N VAL A 25 -14.10 1.73 -5.74
CA VAL A 25 -14.37 2.65 -6.86
C VAL A 25 -14.82 1.83 -8.05
N THR A 26 -15.92 2.22 -8.70
CA THR A 26 -16.35 1.64 -9.97
C THR A 26 -16.42 2.69 -11.05
N ALA A 27 -16.14 2.32 -12.30
CA ALA A 27 -16.19 3.22 -13.46
C ALA A 27 -16.82 2.53 -14.66
N ARG A 28 -17.11 3.26 -15.74
CA ARG A 28 -17.72 2.69 -16.95
C ARG A 28 -16.85 1.59 -17.59
N ASP A 29 -15.54 1.79 -17.60
CA ASP A 29 -14.56 0.91 -18.26
C ASP A 29 -13.20 1.00 -17.56
N ARG A 30 -12.29 0.08 -17.92
CA ARG A 30 -10.95 -0.04 -17.32
C ARG A 30 -10.15 1.26 -17.42
N LYS A 31 -10.25 1.97 -18.55
CA LYS A 31 -9.55 3.24 -18.79
C LYS A 31 -9.89 4.28 -17.73
N TRP A 32 -11.18 4.52 -17.48
CA TRP A 32 -11.57 5.51 -16.47
C TRP A 32 -11.30 5.02 -15.04
N LEU A 33 -11.43 3.72 -14.80
CA LEU A 33 -11.08 3.14 -13.51
C LEU A 33 -9.60 3.36 -13.18
N GLU A 34 -8.69 3.09 -14.13
CA GLU A 34 -7.25 3.30 -13.96
C GLU A 34 -6.90 4.77 -13.72
N HIS A 35 -7.49 5.70 -14.47
CA HIS A 35 -7.32 7.12 -14.20
C HIS A 35 -7.78 7.52 -12.79
N CYS A 36 -8.93 7.00 -12.34
CA CYS A 36 -9.42 7.24 -10.98
C CYS A 36 -8.48 6.67 -9.92
N VAL A 37 -8.02 5.44 -10.14
CA VAL A 37 -7.11 4.72 -9.24
C VAL A 37 -5.79 5.47 -9.11
N HIS A 38 -5.14 5.82 -10.23
CA HIS A 38 -3.87 6.55 -10.21
C HIS A 38 -4.01 7.90 -9.47
N ALA A 39 -5.11 8.62 -9.67
CA ALA A 39 -5.35 9.86 -8.95
C ALA A 39 -5.62 9.63 -7.45
N VAL A 40 -6.43 8.64 -7.09
CA VAL A 40 -6.84 8.40 -5.70
C VAL A 40 -5.73 7.77 -4.85
N THR A 41 -4.78 7.05 -5.44
CA THR A 41 -3.61 6.47 -4.73
C THR A 41 -2.32 7.27 -4.91
N GLY A 42 -2.31 8.31 -5.76
CA GLY A 42 -1.13 9.14 -6.00
C GLY A 42 -0.66 9.92 -4.76
N HIS A 43 0.64 10.24 -4.72
CA HIS A 43 1.31 10.95 -3.60
C HIS A 43 1.00 10.31 -2.23
N ALA A 44 1.13 8.98 -2.14
CA ALA A 44 0.75 8.19 -0.97
C ALA A 44 1.74 7.03 -0.70
N SER A 45 3.04 7.25 -0.88
CA SER A 45 4.02 6.16 -0.76
C SER A 45 4.43 5.86 0.67
N SER A 46 4.64 6.90 1.49
CA SER A 46 5.09 6.74 2.87
C SER A 46 4.55 7.84 3.77
N THR A 47 4.01 7.45 4.93
CA THR A 47 3.49 8.38 5.94
C THR A 47 4.56 9.22 6.65
N ILE A 48 5.84 9.08 6.28
CA ILE A 48 6.93 9.97 6.70
C ILE A 48 6.66 11.41 6.22
N LEU A 49 6.21 11.58 4.97
CA LEU A 49 5.88 12.90 4.40
C LEU A 49 4.64 12.92 3.49
N CYS A 50 4.12 11.77 3.05
CA CYS A 50 2.77 11.71 2.47
C CYS A 50 1.70 11.73 3.57
N ASP A 51 0.47 12.07 3.20
CA ASP A 51 -0.67 12.10 4.12
C ASP A 51 -1.17 10.70 4.52
N CYS A 52 -0.92 9.70 3.69
CA CYS A 52 -1.22 8.30 3.96
C CYS A 52 -0.34 7.38 3.11
N GLU A 53 -0.49 6.09 3.35
CA GLU A 53 -0.03 5.03 2.46
C GLU A 53 -1.23 4.43 1.74
N ALA A 54 -1.25 4.45 0.40
CA ALA A 54 -2.41 4.02 -0.37
C ALA A 54 -2.03 3.17 -1.59
N GLY A 55 -2.92 2.26 -1.98
CA GLY A 55 -2.72 1.36 -3.10
C GLY A 55 -3.98 0.56 -3.43
N VAL A 56 -3.91 -0.23 -4.50
CA VAL A 56 -5.01 -1.12 -4.92
C VAL A 56 -4.84 -2.48 -4.28
N SER A 57 -5.88 -2.95 -3.61
CA SER A 57 -5.92 -4.27 -2.96
C SER A 57 -6.63 -5.34 -3.78
N GLN A 58 -7.44 -4.92 -4.75
CA GLN A 58 -8.15 -5.82 -5.65
C GLN A 58 -8.61 -5.06 -6.90
N TRP A 59 -8.38 -5.65 -8.07
CA TRP A 59 -9.07 -5.28 -9.31
C TRP A 59 -10.25 -6.23 -9.53
N ILE A 60 -11.39 -5.69 -9.94
CA ILE A 60 -12.64 -6.43 -10.12
C ILE A 60 -13.15 -6.20 -11.54
N GLU A 61 -13.35 -7.29 -12.27
CA GLU A 61 -13.98 -7.25 -13.59
C GLU A 61 -15.48 -6.97 -13.49
N ALA A 62 -16.10 -6.56 -14.60
CA ALA A 62 -17.54 -6.28 -14.60
C ALA A 62 -18.34 -7.55 -14.29
N GLY A 63 -19.27 -7.48 -13.33
CA GLY A 63 -20.07 -8.62 -12.89
C GLY A 63 -20.71 -8.39 -11.52
N GLU A 64 -21.16 -9.47 -10.88
CA GLU A 64 -21.90 -9.42 -9.61
C GLU A 64 -21.04 -9.05 -8.39
N GLU A 65 -19.72 -9.03 -8.53
CA GLU A 65 -18.81 -8.66 -7.45
C GLU A 65 -18.84 -7.16 -7.12
N THR A 66 -19.31 -6.32 -8.04
CA THR A 66 -19.53 -4.89 -7.78
C THR A 66 -21.03 -4.58 -7.68
N PRO A 67 -21.45 -3.67 -6.77
CA PRO A 67 -22.88 -3.39 -6.57
C PRO A 67 -23.60 -2.94 -7.86
N ASP A 68 -22.90 -2.24 -8.74
CA ASP A 68 -23.48 -1.67 -9.96
C ASP A 68 -23.12 -2.41 -11.25
N GLY A 69 -22.53 -3.61 -11.14
CA GLY A 69 -22.24 -4.48 -12.28
C GLY A 69 -21.08 -4.01 -13.17
N ARG A 70 -20.30 -3.02 -12.74
CA ARG A 70 -19.22 -2.42 -13.54
C ARG A 70 -17.85 -2.88 -13.07
N VAL A 71 -16.82 -2.58 -13.86
CA VAL A 71 -15.42 -2.75 -13.42
C VAL A 71 -15.17 -1.93 -12.15
N GLY A 72 -14.36 -2.47 -11.25
CA GLY A 72 -14.06 -1.83 -9.98
C GLY A 72 -12.65 -2.08 -9.47
N ALA A 73 -12.25 -1.24 -8.52
CA ALA A 73 -10.99 -1.39 -7.79
C ALA A 73 -11.22 -1.10 -6.31
N VAL A 74 -10.71 -1.98 -5.46
CA VAL A 74 -10.71 -1.80 -4.01
C VAL A 74 -9.42 -1.10 -3.61
N VAL A 75 -9.53 0.07 -3.01
CA VAL A 75 -8.41 0.91 -2.60
C VAL A 75 -8.36 1.01 -1.08
N GLN A 76 -7.17 0.84 -0.52
CA GLN A 76 -6.91 1.00 0.91
C GLN A 76 -6.12 2.29 1.19
N PHE A 77 -6.36 2.90 2.34
CA PHE A 77 -5.61 4.06 2.86
C PHE A 77 -5.18 3.78 4.29
N HIS A 78 -3.87 3.70 4.53
CA HIS A 78 -3.27 3.36 5.82
C HIS A 78 -2.65 4.59 6.47
N VAL A 79 -2.85 4.72 7.79
CA VAL A 79 -2.16 5.71 8.62
C VAL A 79 -1.63 5.03 9.89
N PRO A 80 -0.45 5.43 10.40
CA PRO A 80 0.19 4.75 11.52
C PRO A 80 -0.61 4.88 12.81
N ARG A 81 -0.73 3.78 13.56
CA ARG A 81 -1.46 3.76 14.83
C ARG A 81 -0.80 4.58 15.91
N PHE A 82 0.48 4.96 15.81
CA PHE A 82 1.12 5.83 16.80
C PHE A 82 0.76 7.32 16.62
N ARG A 83 0.25 7.73 15.44
CA ARG A 83 -0.18 9.11 15.19
C ARG A 83 -1.36 9.50 16.10
N LYS A 84 -1.21 10.53 16.93
CA LYS A 84 -2.23 10.92 17.95
C LYS A 84 -3.62 11.21 17.35
N ASP A 85 -3.66 11.94 16.23
CA ASP A 85 -4.88 12.35 15.51
C ASP A 85 -5.29 11.37 14.41
N ARG A 86 -4.88 10.09 14.50
CA ARG A 86 -5.04 9.08 13.43
C ARG A 86 -6.45 8.97 12.85
N ARG A 87 -7.51 9.00 13.68
CA ARG A 87 -8.89 8.85 13.18
C ARG A 87 -9.32 10.07 12.36
N GLU A 88 -9.08 11.26 12.89
CA GLU A 88 -9.37 12.55 12.23
C GLU A 88 -8.52 12.70 10.96
N HIS A 89 -7.27 12.26 11.02
CA HIS A 89 -6.34 12.28 9.90
C HIS A 89 -6.80 11.35 8.77
N LEU A 90 -7.12 10.08 9.08
CA LEU A 90 -7.64 9.14 8.09
C LEU A 90 -8.95 9.63 7.49
N GLU A 91 -9.85 10.22 8.30
CA GLU A 91 -11.09 10.82 7.79
C GLU A 91 -10.79 11.93 6.78
N ARG A 92 -9.82 12.82 7.07
CA ARG A 92 -9.40 13.90 6.16
C ARG A 92 -8.77 13.37 4.88
N VAL A 93 -7.90 12.36 4.98
CA VAL A 93 -7.28 11.67 3.84
C VAL A 93 -8.35 11.13 2.90
N MET A 94 -9.27 10.30 3.45
CA MET A 94 -10.33 9.69 2.65
C MET A 94 -11.28 10.75 2.08
N LEU A 95 -11.63 11.79 2.84
CA LEU A 95 -12.46 12.89 2.35
C LEU A 95 -11.81 13.60 1.17
N ALA A 96 -10.53 13.98 1.29
CA ALA A 96 -9.79 14.66 0.23
C ALA A 96 -9.71 13.79 -1.03
N ARG A 97 -9.29 12.53 -0.88
CA ARG A 97 -9.14 11.61 -2.01
C ARG A 97 -10.47 11.26 -2.69
N ILE A 98 -11.54 11.00 -1.94
CA ILE A 98 -12.87 10.76 -2.52
C ILE A 98 -13.40 12.02 -3.21
N SER A 99 -13.28 13.21 -2.59
CA SER A 99 -13.85 14.44 -3.15
C SER A 99 -13.07 15.02 -4.32
N GLN A 100 -11.74 14.89 -4.33
CA GLN A 100 -10.88 15.52 -5.34
C GLN A 100 -10.47 14.57 -6.46
N ASN A 101 -10.48 13.25 -6.22
CA ASN A 101 -9.99 12.25 -7.18
C ASN A 101 -11.08 11.29 -7.67
N VAL A 102 -12.04 10.91 -6.81
CA VAL A 102 -13.12 9.99 -7.21
C VAL A 102 -14.34 10.74 -7.74
N LEU A 103 -14.85 11.74 -7.01
CA LEU A 103 -16.01 12.54 -7.43
C LEU A 103 -15.77 13.27 -8.76
N THR A 104 -14.54 13.72 -8.98
CA THR A 104 -14.14 14.44 -10.19
C THR A 104 -13.85 13.51 -11.37
N CYS A 105 -13.65 12.21 -11.12
CA CYS A 105 -13.36 11.24 -12.17
C CYS A 105 -14.63 10.92 -12.98
N PRO A 106 -14.60 11.03 -14.32
CA PRO A 106 -15.74 10.70 -15.16
C PRO A 106 -16.27 9.30 -14.91
N THR A 107 -17.59 9.20 -14.78
CA THR A 107 -18.35 7.95 -14.57
C THR A 107 -18.11 7.25 -13.23
N ALA A 108 -17.19 7.73 -12.38
CA ALA A 108 -16.86 7.03 -11.16
C ALA A 108 -18.03 7.01 -10.16
N ARG A 109 -18.11 5.94 -9.37
CA ARG A 109 -18.97 5.84 -8.18
C ARG A 109 -18.13 5.28 -7.03
N CYS A 110 -18.53 5.59 -5.80
CA CYS A 110 -17.73 5.24 -4.62
C CYS A 110 -18.56 4.49 -3.57
N PHE A 111 -18.18 3.26 -3.31
CA PHE A 111 -18.86 2.37 -2.37
C PHE A 111 -17.99 2.14 -1.14
N ASN A 112 -18.64 1.98 0.01
CA ASN A 112 -17.97 1.47 1.20
C ASN A 112 -17.64 -0.01 0.97
N ARG A 113 -16.40 -0.42 1.27
CA ARG A 113 -16.03 -1.85 1.25
C ARG A 113 -15.84 -2.44 2.64
N LEU A 114 -15.83 -1.59 3.66
CA LEU A 114 -15.61 -1.99 5.03
C LEU A 114 -16.86 -1.73 5.89
N ASP A 115 -17.67 -2.75 6.14
CA ASP A 115 -18.75 -2.62 7.12
C ASP A 115 -18.19 -2.84 8.52
N SER A 116 -18.09 -1.78 9.32
CA SER A 116 -17.51 -1.78 10.66
C SER A 116 -18.30 -0.90 11.61
N GLU A 117 -18.22 -1.23 12.91
CA GLU A 117 -18.84 -0.43 13.97
C GLU A 117 -18.32 1.02 13.96
N ASP A 118 -17.01 1.16 13.77
CA ASP A 118 -16.33 2.42 13.59
C ASP A 118 -16.39 2.86 12.12
N PHE A 119 -16.93 4.05 11.86
CA PHE A 119 -17.07 4.59 10.51
C PHE A 119 -17.02 6.12 10.48
N PHE A 120 -16.74 6.65 9.29
CA PHE A 120 -16.84 8.07 8.96
C PHE A 120 -18.11 8.36 8.16
N LYS A 121 -18.69 9.55 8.34
CA LYS A 121 -19.86 10.01 7.58
C LYS A 121 -19.44 10.75 6.30
N LEU A 122 -18.48 10.21 5.55
CA LEU A 122 -17.89 10.88 4.37
C LEU A 122 -18.92 11.13 3.28
N GLY A 123 -19.88 10.22 3.09
CA GLY A 123 -20.97 10.39 2.13
C GLY A 123 -21.63 11.75 2.21
N ARG A 124 -22.04 12.15 3.42
CA ARG A 124 -22.67 13.46 3.65
C ARG A 124 -21.68 14.62 3.46
N LYS A 125 -20.43 14.45 3.91
CA LYS A 125 -19.40 15.51 3.82
C LYS A 125 -19.10 15.86 2.35
N VAL A 126 -18.91 14.85 1.51
CA VAL A 126 -18.72 15.02 0.06
C VAL A 126 -19.99 15.58 -0.59
N ALA A 127 -21.18 15.11 -0.18
CA ALA A 127 -22.45 15.55 -0.74
C ALA A 127 -22.74 17.04 -0.57
N PHE A 128 -22.09 17.75 0.36
CA PHE A 128 -22.21 19.21 0.45
C PHE A 128 -21.73 19.94 -0.80
N PHE A 129 -20.91 19.32 -1.65
CA PHE A 129 -20.55 19.86 -2.96
C PHE A 129 -21.77 20.16 -3.85
N GLY A 130 -22.87 19.42 -3.68
CA GLY A 130 -24.10 19.63 -4.44
C GLY A 130 -24.88 20.90 -4.08
N ASP A 131 -24.41 21.70 -3.12
CA ASP A 131 -25.01 22.97 -2.69
C ASP A 131 -26.55 22.94 -2.56
N ARG A 132 -27.03 21.98 -1.78
CA ARG A 132 -28.46 21.71 -1.47
C ARG A 132 -29.25 21.05 -2.61
N HIS A 133 -28.63 20.73 -3.75
CA HIS A 133 -29.23 19.92 -4.81
C HIS A 133 -28.96 18.42 -4.64
N GLN A 134 -28.06 18.03 -3.73
CA GLN A 134 -27.85 16.63 -3.37
C GLN A 134 -29.06 16.02 -2.66
N PHE A 135 -29.29 14.72 -2.86
CA PHE A 135 -30.37 13.99 -2.20
C PHE A 135 -29.90 12.61 -1.73
N ARG A 136 -30.69 11.99 -0.84
CA ARG A 136 -30.44 10.61 -0.39
C ARG A 136 -31.20 9.66 -1.30
N ASP A 137 -30.57 8.54 -1.61
CA ASP A 137 -31.17 7.49 -2.42
C ASP A 137 -30.59 6.13 -2.01
N THR A 138 -31.29 5.06 -2.34
CA THR A 138 -30.76 3.69 -2.25
C THR A 138 -30.61 3.17 -3.66
N ARG A 139 -29.36 3.02 -4.11
CA ARG A 139 -29.02 2.47 -5.42
C ARG A 139 -28.17 1.25 -5.21
N TYR A 140 -28.38 0.20 -6.00
CA TYR A 140 -27.55 -1.01 -5.95
C TYR A 140 -27.57 -1.64 -4.54
N ASP A 141 -28.76 -1.67 -3.93
CA ASP A 141 -29.01 -2.08 -2.54
C ASP A 141 -28.14 -1.35 -1.48
N THR A 142 -27.56 -0.21 -1.86
CA THR A 142 -26.65 0.55 -1.04
C THR A 142 -27.26 1.91 -0.71
N PRO A 143 -27.48 2.25 0.57
CA PRO A 143 -27.95 3.58 0.96
C PRO A 143 -26.80 4.61 0.83
N GLY A 144 -27.06 5.68 0.09
CA GLY A 144 -26.05 6.66 -0.26
C GLY A 144 -26.56 8.09 -0.42
N TRP A 145 -25.68 8.91 -1.00
CA TRP A 145 -25.98 10.25 -1.47
C TRP A 145 -25.78 10.29 -2.98
N VAL A 146 -26.64 11.05 -3.66
CA VAL A 146 -26.52 11.40 -5.06
C VAL A 146 -26.24 12.88 -5.16
N ILE A 147 -25.20 13.23 -5.91
CA ILE A 147 -24.78 14.61 -6.14
C ILE A 147 -24.96 14.91 -7.63
N PRO A 148 -25.87 15.82 -8.01
CA PRO A 148 -25.91 16.34 -9.37
C PRO A 148 -24.60 17.06 -9.70
N ILE A 149 -23.96 16.68 -10.81
CA ILE A 149 -22.70 17.24 -11.30
C ILE A 149 -22.80 17.44 -12.83
N LEU A 150 -21.84 18.16 -13.43
CA LEU A 150 -21.84 18.40 -14.89
C LEU A 150 -21.91 17.10 -15.72
N GLY A 151 -21.27 16.04 -15.25
CA GLY A 151 -21.29 14.72 -15.89
C GLY A 151 -22.55 13.88 -15.64
N GLY A 152 -23.60 14.46 -15.03
CA GLY A 152 -24.82 13.77 -14.61
C GLY A 152 -24.89 13.64 -13.09
N GLU A 153 -24.67 12.44 -12.57
CA GLU A 153 -24.80 12.16 -11.13
C GLU A 153 -23.60 11.39 -10.60
N PHE A 154 -23.10 11.81 -9.43
CA PHE A 154 -22.14 11.07 -8.65
C PHE A 154 -22.83 10.41 -7.46
N PHE A 155 -22.74 9.08 -7.36
CA PHE A 155 -23.26 8.32 -6.23
C PHE A 155 -22.12 7.90 -5.30
N LEU A 156 -22.33 8.06 -4.00
CA LEU A 156 -21.48 7.43 -2.99
C LEU A 156 -22.22 6.91 -1.76
N SER A 157 -21.65 5.88 -1.14
CA SER A 157 -22.13 5.30 0.12
C SER A 157 -22.25 6.34 1.24
N ARG A 158 -23.22 6.16 2.14
CA ARG A 158 -23.47 7.09 3.25
C ARG A 158 -22.36 7.10 4.31
N ARG A 159 -21.77 5.95 4.59
CA ARG A 159 -20.79 5.69 5.65
C ARG A 159 -19.61 4.94 5.08
N PHE A 160 -18.42 5.17 5.61
CA PHE A 160 -17.20 4.49 5.21
C PHE A 160 -16.50 3.95 6.46
N GLY A 161 -16.35 2.63 6.55
CA GLY A 161 -15.72 2.00 7.70
C GLY A 161 -14.21 2.19 7.71
N PHE A 162 -13.62 2.02 8.90
CA PHE A 162 -12.18 1.85 9.07
C PHE A 162 -11.91 0.80 10.15
N ARG A 163 -10.75 0.14 10.10
CA ARG A 163 -10.33 -0.90 11.05
C ARG A 163 -8.84 -0.78 11.37
N ASP A 164 -8.39 -1.54 12.35
CA ASP A 164 -6.96 -1.75 12.59
C ASP A 164 -6.35 -2.59 11.46
N GLY A 165 -5.10 -2.30 11.09
CA GLY A 165 -4.33 -3.05 10.10
C GLY A 165 -2.84 -3.11 10.44
N VAL A 166 -2.04 -3.52 9.45
CA VAL A 166 -0.58 -3.60 9.54
C VAL A 166 0.03 -2.84 8.35
N MET A 167 1.11 -2.12 8.59
CA MET A 167 1.89 -1.41 7.57
C MET A 167 3.38 -1.70 7.71
N GLY A 168 4.14 -1.57 6.61
CA GLY A 168 5.59 -1.66 6.63
C GLY A 168 6.16 -3.08 6.63
N GLY A 169 5.39 -4.10 6.23
CA GLY A 169 6.01 -5.36 5.82
C GLY A 169 6.91 -5.08 4.62
N ASN A 170 8.11 -5.69 4.57
CA ASN A 170 9.07 -5.35 3.54
C ASN A 170 9.97 -6.53 3.18
N LEU A 171 10.56 -6.47 1.98
CA LEU A 171 11.58 -7.38 1.49
C LEU A 171 12.65 -6.60 0.73
N TRP A 172 13.90 -6.98 0.89
CA TRP A 172 15.04 -6.42 0.18
C TRP A 172 15.59 -7.45 -0.82
N PHE A 173 15.76 -7.02 -2.07
CA PHE A 173 16.29 -7.83 -3.16
C PHE A 173 17.69 -7.33 -3.51
N LEU A 174 18.70 -8.09 -3.11
CA LEU A 174 20.10 -7.74 -3.32
C LEU A 174 20.59 -8.37 -4.63
N GLY A 175 20.85 -7.54 -5.64
CA GLY A 175 21.21 -7.99 -6.99
C GLY A 175 22.66 -7.70 -7.37
N SER A 176 23.21 -8.54 -8.27
CA SER A 176 24.53 -8.34 -8.88
C SER A 176 24.57 -7.17 -9.88
N SER A 177 23.41 -6.66 -10.28
CA SER A 177 23.20 -5.46 -11.10
C SER A 177 21.95 -4.71 -10.65
N GLU A 178 21.74 -3.50 -11.15
CA GLU A 178 20.48 -2.77 -10.97
C GLU A 178 19.30 -3.54 -11.56
N ASP A 179 19.43 -4.01 -12.80
CA ASP A 179 18.40 -4.78 -13.49
C ASP A 179 18.00 -6.06 -12.72
N ALA A 180 18.97 -6.81 -12.18
CA ALA A 180 18.67 -8.03 -11.44
C ALA A 180 17.90 -7.74 -10.14
N ALA A 181 18.26 -6.67 -9.42
CA ALA A 181 17.55 -6.26 -8.21
C ALA A 181 16.14 -5.76 -8.53
N LEU A 182 15.99 -4.98 -9.61
CA LEU A 182 14.70 -4.44 -10.04
C LEU A 182 13.78 -5.54 -10.57
N GLU A 183 14.25 -6.44 -11.43
CA GLU A 183 13.46 -7.55 -11.96
C GLU A 183 12.91 -8.45 -10.83
N ALA A 184 13.75 -8.74 -9.82
CA ALA A 184 13.32 -9.49 -8.65
C ALA A 184 12.23 -8.76 -7.86
N ALA A 185 12.41 -7.45 -7.64
CA ALA A 185 11.45 -6.61 -6.93
C ALA A 185 10.14 -6.43 -7.69
N GLU A 186 10.17 -6.32 -9.02
CA GLU A 186 8.97 -6.23 -9.87
C GLU A 186 8.17 -7.53 -9.83
N LYS A 187 8.82 -8.69 -9.98
CA LYS A 187 8.14 -9.99 -9.82
C LYS A 187 7.53 -10.14 -8.43
N ALA A 188 8.24 -9.72 -7.40
CA ALA A 188 7.76 -9.72 -6.03
C ALA A 188 6.55 -8.80 -5.83
N ALA A 189 6.61 -7.56 -6.35
CA ALA A 189 5.53 -6.58 -6.27
C ALA A 189 4.27 -7.11 -6.97
N LEU A 190 4.38 -7.64 -8.18
CA LEU A 190 3.25 -8.24 -8.91
C LEU A 190 2.61 -9.40 -8.13
N ALA A 191 3.41 -10.27 -7.53
CA ALA A 191 2.91 -11.38 -6.71
C ALA A 191 2.25 -10.90 -5.39
N ALA A 192 2.80 -9.85 -4.77
CA ALA A 192 2.20 -9.23 -3.59
C ALA A 192 0.85 -8.57 -3.94
N GLU A 193 0.79 -7.80 -5.04
CA GLU A 193 -0.44 -7.14 -5.52
C GLU A 193 -1.55 -8.12 -5.92
N ALA A 194 -1.18 -9.32 -6.38
CA ALA A 194 -2.13 -10.40 -6.64
C ALA A 194 -2.68 -11.06 -5.36
N THR A 195 -2.08 -10.77 -4.19
CA THR A 195 -2.53 -11.32 -2.91
C THR A 195 -3.70 -10.49 -2.37
N PRO A 196 -4.84 -11.10 -1.99
CA PRO A 196 -5.98 -10.36 -1.48
C PRO A 196 -5.65 -9.54 -0.24
N HIS A 197 -6.22 -8.34 -0.17
CA HIS A 197 -6.25 -7.48 1.02
C HIS A 197 -4.91 -6.91 1.48
N VAL A 198 -3.91 -6.89 0.61
CA VAL A 198 -2.69 -6.12 0.79
C VAL A 198 -2.60 -5.01 -0.24
N ILE A 199 -1.73 -4.04 -0.01
CA ILE A 199 -1.36 -3.02 -0.99
C ILE A 199 0.15 -2.85 -1.00
N THR A 200 0.69 -2.56 -2.17
CA THR A 200 2.01 -1.96 -2.36
C THR A 200 1.83 -0.45 -2.47
N THR A 201 2.72 0.34 -1.87
CA THR A 201 2.49 1.80 -1.71
C THR A 201 3.46 2.67 -2.49
N PHE A 202 4.66 2.16 -2.78
CA PHE A 202 5.69 2.88 -3.49
C PHE A 202 5.47 2.88 -5.01
N PRO A 203 6.13 3.75 -5.78
CA PRO A 203 5.97 3.79 -7.24
C PRO A 203 6.25 2.44 -7.89
N GLY A 204 5.25 1.87 -8.58
CA GLY A 204 5.36 0.51 -9.15
C GLY A 204 5.50 -0.60 -8.10
N GLY A 205 5.18 -0.30 -6.83
CA GLY A 205 5.33 -1.20 -5.69
C GLY A 205 6.75 -1.32 -5.12
N VAL A 206 7.74 -0.63 -5.70
CA VAL A 206 9.16 -0.78 -5.36
C VAL A 206 9.78 0.54 -4.93
N ALA A 207 10.66 0.49 -3.94
CA ALA A 207 11.48 1.60 -3.46
C ALA A 207 12.96 1.33 -3.73
N ALA A 208 13.63 2.29 -4.37
CA ALA A 208 15.09 2.29 -4.53
C ALA A 208 15.82 3.03 -3.39
N SER A 209 15.08 3.62 -2.46
CA SER A 209 15.59 4.52 -1.42
C SER A 209 15.30 4.02 -0.01
N GLY A 210 15.71 2.78 0.28
CA GLY A 210 15.61 2.20 1.63
C GLY A 210 16.17 3.16 2.69
N SER A 211 15.45 3.30 3.80
CA SER A 211 15.72 4.32 4.82
C SER A 211 15.96 3.73 6.20
N LYS A 212 16.70 4.47 7.03
CA LYS A 212 16.83 4.19 8.46
C LYS A 212 16.12 5.27 9.28
N ALA A 213 15.70 4.89 10.49
CA ALA A 213 15.18 5.84 11.47
C ALA A 213 16.30 6.78 11.96
N GLY A 214 15.97 8.07 12.08
CA GLY A 214 16.89 9.11 12.51
C GLY A 214 17.82 9.63 11.41
N SER A 215 18.47 10.74 11.71
CA SER A 215 19.34 11.49 10.81
C SER A 215 20.44 12.18 11.61
N SER A 216 21.57 12.49 10.97
CA SER A 216 22.58 13.40 11.54
C SER A 216 22.12 14.86 11.45
N TYR A 217 21.10 15.16 10.66
CA TYR A 217 20.45 16.45 10.60
C TYR A 217 19.21 16.47 11.51
N ASP A 218 19.20 17.31 12.53
CA ASP A 218 18.16 17.35 13.56
C ASP A 218 16.74 17.64 13.04
N PHE A 219 16.63 18.21 11.83
CA PHE A 219 15.35 18.57 11.22
C PHE A 219 14.70 17.43 10.39
N THR A 220 15.36 16.26 10.23
CA THR A 220 14.78 15.11 9.53
C THR A 220 14.69 13.87 10.42
N ILE A 221 13.59 13.12 10.29
CA ILE A 221 13.32 11.91 11.10
C ILE A 221 13.76 10.60 10.44
N ALA A 222 14.16 10.66 9.17
CA ALA A 222 14.65 9.53 8.40
C ALA A 222 15.81 9.99 7.50
N SER A 223 16.68 9.06 7.15
CA SER A 223 17.81 9.27 6.24
C SER A 223 18.13 7.99 5.47
N THR A 224 19.03 8.07 4.48
CA THR A 224 19.51 6.88 3.76
C THR A 224 20.06 5.82 4.72
N TYR A 225 19.83 4.55 4.41
CA TYR A 225 20.45 3.46 5.15
C TYR A 225 21.88 3.21 4.64
N ALA A 226 22.81 4.09 5.03
CA ALA A 226 24.18 4.15 4.51
C ALA A 226 24.92 2.80 4.51
N GLU A 227 24.77 2.00 5.57
CA GLU A 227 25.39 0.68 5.70
C GLU A 227 24.94 -0.29 4.60
N PHE A 228 23.77 -0.09 4.01
CA PHE A 228 23.23 -0.87 2.89
C PHE A 228 23.32 -0.15 1.53
N CYS A 229 24.00 1.00 1.42
CA CYS A 229 24.20 1.67 0.14
C CYS A 229 25.37 1.03 -0.64
N PRO A 230 25.16 0.41 -1.82
CA PRO A 230 26.24 -0.24 -2.57
C PRO A 230 27.36 0.71 -2.98
N THR A 231 27.04 1.98 -3.21
CA THR A 231 28.00 3.03 -3.58
C THR A 231 28.92 3.46 -2.43
N LEU A 232 28.56 3.17 -1.18
CA LEU A 232 29.33 3.50 0.01
C LEU A 232 30.14 2.32 0.55
N ARG A 233 30.02 1.13 -0.07
CA ARG A 233 30.64 -0.10 0.45
C ARG A 233 32.14 0.04 0.69
N ASP A 234 32.87 0.53 -0.30
CA ASP A 234 34.33 0.63 -0.24
C ASP A 234 34.78 1.72 0.77
N GLU A 235 34.03 2.81 0.90
CA GLU A 235 34.29 3.87 1.88
C GLU A 235 34.02 3.41 3.32
N LEU A 236 32.94 2.64 3.53
CA LEU A 236 32.53 2.16 4.85
C LEU A 236 33.33 0.95 5.33
N GLY A 237 33.95 0.18 4.42
CA GLY A 237 34.70 -1.04 4.74
C GLY A 237 33.86 -2.01 5.57
N GLU A 238 34.39 -2.44 6.71
CA GLU A 238 33.73 -3.37 7.66
C GLU A 238 32.38 -2.87 8.21
N LYS A 239 32.07 -1.57 8.10
CA LYS A 239 30.76 -1.03 8.50
C LYS A 239 29.68 -1.27 7.45
N SER A 240 30.05 -1.57 6.21
CA SER A 240 29.09 -1.90 5.17
C SER A 240 28.47 -3.27 5.45
N LYS A 241 27.17 -3.36 5.21
CA LYS A 241 26.39 -4.59 5.25
C LYS A 241 26.03 -5.08 3.83
N VAL A 242 26.55 -4.43 2.79
CA VAL A 242 26.36 -4.83 1.40
C VAL A 242 27.29 -6.00 1.09
N PRO A 243 26.76 -7.18 0.71
CA PRO A 243 27.59 -8.33 0.35
C PRO A 243 28.54 -8.03 -0.82
N GLU A 244 29.67 -8.76 -0.87
CA GLU A 244 30.53 -8.72 -2.05
C GLU A 244 29.74 -9.10 -3.31
N GLY A 245 30.02 -8.44 -4.43
CA GLY A 245 29.32 -8.64 -5.70
C GLY A 245 27.97 -7.92 -5.82
N CYS A 246 27.31 -7.55 -4.72
CA CYS A 246 26.04 -6.80 -4.76
C CYS A 246 26.27 -5.38 -5.29
N LYS A 247 25.45 -4.98 -6.27
CA LYS A 247 25.52 -3.66 -6.94
C LYS A 247 24.27 -2.81 -6.74
N SER A 248 23.13 -3.42 -6.47
CA SER A 248 21.87 -2.71 -6.20
C SER A 248 21.01 -3.47 -5.20
N ILE A 249 20.21 -2.72 -4.44
CA ILE A 249 19.24 -3.25 -3.49
C ILE A 249 17.91 -2.52 -3.73
N MET A 250 16.87 -3.28 -4.03
CA MET A 250 15.51 -2.77 -4.18
C MET A 250 14.63 -3.27 -3.04
N GLU A 251 13.71 -2.44 -2.58
CA GLU A 251 12.82 -2.74 -1.46
C GLU A 251 11.36 -2.81 -1.93
N LEU A 252 10.68 -3.90 -1.61
CA LEU A 252 9.22 -3.99 -1.67
C LEU A 252 8.65 -3.61 -0.31
N ILE A 253 7.64 -2.75 -0.28
CA ILE A 253 6.89 -2.42 0.93
C ILE A 253 5.41 -2.79 0.74
N VAL A 254 4.88 -3.53 1.69
CA VAL A 254 3.51 -4.06 1.68
C VAL A 254 2.80 -3.68 2.97
N ASN A 255 1.58 -3.17 2.81
CA ASN A 255 0.63 -2.99 3.90
C ASN A 255 -0.51 -4.00 3.77
N GLY A 256 -1.14 -4.37 4.87
CA GLY A 256 -2.20 -5.37 4.86
C GLY A 256 -3.32 -5.08 5.84
N ARG A 257 -4.50 -5.61 5.55
CA ARG A 257 -5.65 -5.57 6.47
C ARG A 257 -5.35 -6.21 7.83
N ASP A 258 -4.46 -7.19 7.85
CA ASP A 258 -4.04 -7.95 9.02
C ASP A 258 -2.67 -8.61 8.75
N LEU A 259 -2.10 -9.23 9.79
CA LEU A 259 -0.79 -9.88 9.70
C LEU A 259 -0.81 -11.11 8.79
N GLN A 260 -1.92 -11.84 8.74
CA GLN A 260 -2.03 -13.06 7.94
C GLN A 260 -1.97 -12.74 6.44
N ALA A 261 -2.73 -11.73 6.00
CA ALA A 261 -2.67 -11.25 4.62
C ALA A 261 -1.25 -10.78 4.25
N LEU A 262 -0.60 -10.07 5.17
CA LEU A 262 0.78 -9.60 4.97
C LEU A 262 1.79 -10.76 4.85
N GLN A 263 1.71 -11.76 5.74
CA GLN A 263 2.56 -12.95 5.68
C GLN A 263 2.36 -13.74 4.37
N GLN A 264 1.12 -13.87 3.90
CA GLN A 264 0.84 -14.53 2.63
C GLN A 264 1.44 -13.76 1.44
N ALA A 265 1.32 -12.43 1.43
CA ALA A 265 1.91 -11.59 0.40
C ALA A 265 3.45 -11.67 0.42
N THR A 266 4.06 -11.67 1.60
CA THR A 266 5.51 -11.86 1.76
C THR A 266 5.97 -13.21 1.22
N LYS A 267 5.25 -14.31 1.53
CA LYS A 267 5.56 -15.64 0.98
C LYS A 267 5.50 -15.64 -0.54
N ASN A 268 4.41 -15.11 -1.11
CA ASN A 268 4.21 -15.07 -2.56
C ASN A 268 5.30 -14.23 -3.26
N ALA A 269 5.67 -13.10 -2.67
CA ALA A 269 6.73 -12.23 -3.15
C ALA A 269 8.11 -12.91 -3.16
N ILE A 270 8.47 -13.62 -2.07
CA ILE A 270 9.72 -14.40 -1.98
C ILE A 270 9.76 -15.45 -3.10
N LEU A 271 8.70 -16.24 -3.25
CA LEU A 271 8.64 -17.32 -4.22
C LEU A 271 8.73 -16.79 -5.66
N ALA A 272 8.09 -15.66 -5.97
CA ALA A 272 8.11 -15.06 -7.29
C ALA A 272 9.49 -14.48 -7.67
N ALA A 273 10.22 -13.94 -6.69
CA ALA A 273 11.55 -13.37 -6.92
C ALA A 273 12.66 -14.43 -7.04
N ALA A 274 12.49 -15.60 -6.41
CA ALA A 274 13.57 -16.56 -6.13
C ALA A 274 14.36 -17.04 -7.35
N ASP A 275 13.72 -17.15 -8.51
CA ASP A 275 14.35 -17.66 -9.75
C ASP A 275 14.92 -16.54 -10.64
N THR A 276 15.05 -15.31 -10.13
CA THR A 276 15.59 -14.18 -10.90
C THR A 276 17.10 -14.30 -11.06
N GLU A 277 17.58 -14.23 -12.31
CA GLU A 277 19.01 -14.27 -12.62
C GLU A 277 19.73 -13.07 -12.01
N GLY A 278 20.87 -13.30 -11.36
CA GLY A 278 21.65 -12.26 -10.69
C GLY A 278 21.09 -11.81 -9.34
N LEU A 279 19.96 -12.36 -8.87
CA LEU A 279 19.52 -12.18 -7.48
C LEU A 279 20.44 -12.96 -6.55
N MET A 280 21.05 -12.25 -5.60
CA MET A 280 22.06 -12.81 -4.70
C MET A 280 21.49 -13.17 -3.33
N ARG A 281 20.53 -12.38 -2.84
CA ARG A 281 19.91 -12.56 -1.53
C ARG A 281 18.56 -11.88 -1.45
N ILE A 282 17.64 -12.49 -0.71
CA ILE A 282 16.43 -11.84 -0.22
C ILE A 282 16.59 -11.62 1.29
N SER A 283 16.39 -10.39 1.75
CA SER A 283 16.46 -10.02 3.17
C SER A 283 15.24 -9.17 3.56
N ALA A 284 15.23 -8.62 4.76
CA ALA A 284 14.21 -7.68 5.20
C ALA A 284 14.79 -6.66 6.20
N GLY A 285 14.24 -5.45 6.16
CA GLY A 285 14.49 -4.38 7.09
C GLY A 285 13.73 -4.55 8.41
N ASN A 286 14.46 -4.39 9.52
CA ASN A 286 13.90 -4.31 10.86
C ASN A 286 14.65 -3.29 11.73
N TYR A 287 14.09 -3.00 12.90
CA TYR A 287 14.59 -2.02 13.86
C TYR A 287 14.99 -2.69 15.18
N GLY A 288 15.37 -3.98 15.12
CA GLY A 288 15.74 -4.78 16.29
C GLY A 288 14.59 -5.00 17.27
N GLY A 289 13.35 -5.00 16.81
CA GLY A 289 12.14 -5.20 17.62
C GLY A 289 11.77 -4.03 18.54
N ARG A 290 12.37 -2.86 18.29
CA ARG A 290 12.21 -1.68 19.14
C ARG A 290 11.01 -0.82 18.76
N LEU A 291 10.59 -0.82 17.49
CA LEU A 291 9.61 0.13 16.99
C LEU A 291 8.27 -0.54 16.64
N GLY A 292 8.32 -1.56 15.78
CA GLY A 292 7.18 -2.34 15.35
C GLY A 292 6.72 -3.35 16.40
N LYS A 293 5.55 -3.93 16.13
CA LYS A 293 4.93 -4.97 16.97
C LYS A 293 4.45 -6.18 16.16
N SER A 294 4.69 -6.15 14.86
CA SER A 294 4.38 -7.24 13.94
C SER A 294 5.72 -7.74 13.38
N PHE A 295 6.03 -9.02 13.60
CA PHE A 295 7.25 -9.64 13.12
C PHE A 295 6.89 -10.64 12.03
N ILE A 296 7.47 -10.48 10.85
CA ILE A 296 7.28 -11.39 9.71
C ILE A 296 8.61 -12.12 9.50
N HIS A 297 8.78 -13.26 10.17
CA HIS A 297 9.97 -14.10 10.07
C HIS A 297 10.01 -14.79 8.71
N LEU A 298 11.07 -14.57 7.93
CA LEU A 298 11.09 -14.98 6.53
C LEU A 298 11.17 -16.51 6.37
N HIS A 299 11.99 -17.17 7.18
CA HIS A 299 12.18 -18.63 7.12
C HIS A 299 10.88 -19.38 7.48
N GLU A 300 10.17 -18.93 8.52
CA GLU A 300 8.87 -19.50 8.91
C GLU A 300 7.82 -19.49 7.77
N LEU A 301 7.97 -18.62 6.77
CA LEU A 301 7.06 -18.53 5.63
C LEU A 301 7.41 -19.51 4.49
N ILE A 302 8.67 -19.91 4.38
CA ILE A 302 9.19 -20.74 3.28
C ILE A 302 9.45 -22.20 3.69
N ASP A 303 9.28 -22.50 4.97
CA ASP A 303 9.14 -23.84 5.52
C ASP A 303 7.89 -24.58 5.00
#